data_AF-A0A512L8M3-F1
#
_entry.id   AF-A0A512L8M3-F1
#
_cell.length_a   1.000
_cell.length_b   1.000
_cell.length_c   1.000
_cell.angle_alpha   90.00
_cell.angle_beta   90.00
_cell.angle_gamma   90.00
#
_symmetry.space_group_name_H-M   'P 1'
#
loop_
_entity.id
_entity.type
_entity.pdbx_description
1 polymer ?
#
loop_
_entity_poly.entity_id
_entity_poly.type
_entity_poly.pdbx_seq_one_letter_code
_entity_poly.pdbx_strand_id
1 'polypeptide(L)'
;MTVAITVEHNEARLAGTLAFLDAGSNPARLRIYGGTRPANPATTPTSAMLVEIRLTKPAGTIAGGLLTLTQQEDGLITATGIATWARLVNGNEVTALDLDCSGTDGSGDVKLASTNLYLGGDARMVSAILG
;
A
#
# COMPACT_ATOMS: atom_id res chain seq x y z
N MET A 1 -4.33 -11.44 26.17
CA MET A 1 -3.13 -12.25 25.88
C MET A 1 -2.53 -11.74 24.59
N THR A 2 -1.35 -11.11 24.65
CA THR A 2 -0.59 -10.73 23.46
C THR A 2 0.42 -11.84 23.17
N VAL A 3 0.36 -12.43 21.98
CA VAL A 3 1.38 -13.38 21.53
C VAL A 3 2.53 -12.56 20.95
N ALA A 4 3.73 -12.71 21.50
CA ALA A 4 4.95 -12.10 20.97
C ALA A 4 5.65 -13.09 20.01
N ILE A 5 6.23 -12.57 18.93
CA ILE A 5 7.03 -13.33 17.96
C ILE A 5 8.42 -12.73 17.83
N THR A 6 9.41 -13.53 17.43
CA THR A 6 10.76 -13.03 17.16
C THR A 6 10.81 -12.27 15.83
N VAL A 7 11.89 -11.50 15.62
CA VAL A 7 12.10 -10.77 14.36
C VAL A 7 12.19 -11.72 13.18
N GLU A 8 12.85 -12.86 13.33
CA GLU A 8 13.01 -13.87 12.28
C GLU A 8 11.67 -14.50 11.89
N HIS A 9 10.80 -14.75 12.88
CA HIS A 9 9.43 -15.21 12.60
C HIS A 9 8.67 -14.13 11.82
N ASN A 10 8.79 -12.85 12.22
CA ASN A 10 8.12 -11.77 11.52
C ASN A 10 8.61 -11.62 10.08
N GLU A 11 9.92 -11.68 9.85
CA GLU A 11 10.52 -11.63 8.51
C GLU A 11 10.04 -12.81 7.64
N ALA A 12 9.85 -14.00 8.21
CA ALA A 12 9.25 -15.12 7.48
C ALA A 12 7.78 -14.86 7.09
N ARG A 13 6.99 -14.20 7.95
CA ARG A 13 5.62 -13.77 7.62
C ARG A 13 5.62 -12.73 6.50
N LEU A 14 6.48 -11.72 6.62
CA LEU A 14 6.64 -10.67 5.62
C LEU A 14 7.14 -11.23 4.28
N ALA A 15 7.99 -12.25 4.29
CA ALA A 15 8.42 -12.95 3.07
C ALA A 15 7.24 -13.65 2.38
N GLY A 16 6.32 -14.24 3.15
CA GLY A 16 5.06 -14.77 2.63
C GLY A 16 4.17 -13.68 2.01
N THR A 17 4.08 -12.52 2.66
CA THR A 17 3.38 -11.36 2.11
C THR A 17 4.02 -10.88 0.81
N LEU A 18 5.35 -10.70 0.78
CA LEU A 18 6.07 -10.26 -0.41
C LEU A 18 5.90 -11.26 -1.56
N ALA A 19 6.01 -12.55 -1.30
CA ALA A 19 5.77 -13.60 -2.30
C ALA A 19 4.33 -13.55 -2.86
N PHE A 20 3.33 -13.28 -2.01
CA PHE A 20 1.96 -13.10 -2.46
C PHE A 20 1.81 -11.87 -3.38
N LEU A 21 2.45 -10.76 -3.03
CA LEU A 21 2.44 -9.52 -3.83
C LEU A 21 3.13 -9.70 -5.19
N ASP A 22 4.23 -10.45 -5.20
CA ASP A 22 5.00 -10.74 -6.40
C ASP A 22 4.36 -11.83 -7.28
N ALA A 23 3.25 -12.44 -6.86
CA ALA A 23 2.49 -13.36 -7.70
C ALA A 23 1.99 -12.69 -8.99
N GLY A 24 1.96 -13.45 -10.09
CA GLY A 24 1.55 -12.95 -11.41
C GLY A 24 2.69 -12.35 -12.21
N SER A 25 2.44 -12.04 -13.48
CA SER A 25 3.44 -11.44 -14.38
C SER A 25 3.56 -9.92 -14.19
N ASN A 26 2.48 -9.24 -13.78
CA ASN A 26 2.50 -7.80 -13.56
C ASN A 26 3.13 -7.46 -12.20
N PRO A 27 3.60 -6.21 -12.01
CA PRO A 27 3.93 -5.71 -10.69
C PRO A 27 2.68 -5.51 -9.82
N ALA A 28 2.86 -5.60 -8.50
CA ALA A 28 1.84 -5.24 -7.53
C ALA A 28 1.44 -3.76 -7.64
N ARG A 29 0.24 -3.41 -7.15
CA ARG A 29 -0.29 -2.04 -7.17
C ARG A 29 -0.75 -1.61 -5.78
N LEU A 30 -0.44 -0.37 -5.44
CA LEU A 30 -1.07 0.33 -4.32
C LEU A 30 -2.14 1.28 -4.87
N ARG A 31 -3.40 1.00 -4.53
CA ARG A 31 -4.57 1.79 -4.94
C ARG A 31 -5.00 2.69 -3.80
N ILE A 32 -4.90 4.00 -3.97
CA ILE A 32 -5.18 4.98 -2.92
C ILE A 32 -6.60 5.51 -3.07
N TYR A 33 -7.30 5.61 -1.94
CA TYR A 33 -8.69 6.01 -1.84
C TYR A 33 -8.87 7.09 -0.76
N GLY A 34 -9.97 7.82 -0.87
CA GLY A 34 -10.48 8.66 0.20
C GLY A 34 -11.61 8.00 0.98
N GLY A 35 -12.13 8.73 1.96
CA GLY A 35 -13.27 8.34 2.78
C GLY A 35 -12.96 7.23 3.79
N THR A 36 -13.95 6.40 4.09
CA THR A 36 -13.84 5.34 5.09
C THR A 36 -13.31 4.06 4.45
N ARG A 37 -12.21 3.54 5.01
CA ARG A 37 -11.66 2.22 4.66
C ARG A 37 -12.70 1.12 4.94
N PRO A 38 -12.91 0.16 4.02
CA PRO A 38 -13.77 -1.00 4.29
C PRO A 38 -13.25 -1.84 5.46
N ALA A 39 -14.17 -2.46 6.21
CA ALA A 39 -13.80 -3.35 7.32
C ALA A 39 -13.10 -4.65 6.86
N ASN A 40 -13.30 -5.05 5.60
CA ASN A 40 -12.71 -6.24 5.01
C ASN A 40 -12.07 -5.89 3.65
N PRO A 41 -10.80 -6.27 3.39
CA PRO A 41 -10.14 -6.05 2.10
C PRO A 41 -10.84 -6.70 0.89
N ALA A 42 -11.66 -7.73 1.10
CA ALA A 42 -12.49 -8.32 0.05
C ALA A 42 -13.71 -7.47 -0.33
N THR A 43 -14.10 -6.50 0.50
CA THR A 43 -15.22 -5.60 0.21
C THR A 43 -14.82 -4.58 -0.85
N THR A 44 -15.67 -4.39 -1.86
CA THR A 44 -15.45 -3.39 -2.91
C THR A 44 -15.48 -1.98 -2.30
N PRO A 45 -14.51 -1.10 -2.62
CA PRO A 45 -14.50 0.27 -2.13
C PRO A 45 -15.73 1.05 -2.64
N THR A 46 -16.32 1.89 -1.80
CA THR A 46 -17.46 2.74 -2.19
C THR A 46 -17.03 4.09 -2.78
N SER A 47 -15.81 4.54 -2.47
CA SER A 47 -15.24 5.75 -3.04
C SER A 47 -14.56 5.49 -4.38
N ALA A 48 -14.46 6.53 -5.20
CA ALA A 48 -13.61 6.49 -6.39
C ALA A 48 -12.14 6.33 -5.97
N MET A 49 -11.40 5.55 -6.76
CA MET A 49 -9.94 5.47 -6.62
C MET A 49 -9.32 6.81 -7.01
N LEU A 50 -8.47 7.34 -6.14
CA LEU A 50 -7.79 8.62 -6.36
C LEU A 50 -6.57 8.44 -7.26
N VAL A 51 -5.77 7.40 -7.02
CA VAL A 51 -4.57 7.06 -7.78
C VAL A 51 -4.22 5.58 -7.63
N GLU A 52 -3.62 5.00 -8.67
CA GLU A 52 -2.98 3.68 -8.64
C GLU A 52 -1.47 3.86 -8.84
N ILE A 53 -0.66 3.34 -7.92
CA ILE A 53 0.80 3.39 -7.97
C ILE A 53 1.32 1.98 -8.26
N ARG A 54 2.15 1.83 -9.30
CA ARG A 54 2.89 0.60 -9.60
C ARG A 54 4.06 0.44 -8.63
N LEU A 55 4.19 -0.73 -8.04
CA LEU A 55 5.37 -1.10 -7.28
C LEU A 55 6.41 -1.74 -8.21
N THR A 56 7.66 -1.83 -7.75
CA THR A 56 8.68 -2.64 -8.42
C THR A 56 8.30 -4.13 -8.38
N LYS A 57 9.07 -4.97 -9.07
CA LYS A 57 8.97 -6.43 -8.96
C LYS A 57 10.39 -6.98 -8.77
N PRO A 58 10.80 -7.36 -7.55
CA PRO A 58 10.01 -7.52 -6.32
C PRO A 58 9.34 -6.24 -5.79
N ALA A 59 8.18 -6.37 -5.13
CA ALA A 59 7.37 -5.25 -4.63
C ALA A 59 8.04 -4.42 -3.52
N GLY A 60 9.08 -4.94 -2.87
CA GLY A 60 9.80 -4.27 -1.80
C GLY A 60 10.94 -5.09 -1.23
N THR A 61 11.51 -4.62 -0.11
CA THR A 61 12.60 -5.28 0.60
C THR A 61 12.28 -5.46 2.07
N ILE A 62 12.73 -6.56 2.66
CA ILE A 62 12.53 -6.89 4.08
C ILE A 62 13.83 -6.65 4.84
N ALA A 63 13.78 -5.89 5.92
CA ALA A 63 14.89 -5.71 6.85
C ALA A 63 14.40 -5.27 8.23
N GLY A 64 14.95 -5.88 9.29
CA GLY A 64 14.66 -5.46 10.67
C GLY A 64 13.20 -5.71 11.06
N GLY A 65 12.59 -6.77 10.50
CA GLY A 65 11.17 -7.07 10.72
C GLY A 65 10.20 -6.10 10.04
N LEU A 66 10.64 -5.37 9.02
CA LEU A 66 9.79 -4.46 8.23
C LEU A 66 9.89 -4.77 6.74
N LEU A 67 8.78 -4.76 6.03
CA LEU A 67 8.71 -4.79 4.56
C LEU A 67 8.48 -3.36 4.05
N THR A 68 9.49 -2.82 3.36
CA THR A 68 9.41 -1.50 2.72
C THR A 68 9.04 -1.68 1.25
N LEU A 69 7.85 -1.21 0.86
CA LEU A 69 7.38 -1.25 -0.52
C LEU A 69 8.10 -0.19 -1.35
N THR A 70 8.44 -0.53 -2.59
CA THR A 70 9.18 0.36 -3.50
C THR A 70 8.31 0.74 -4.69
N GLN A 71 8.10 2.03 -4.87
CA GLN A 71 7.41 2.59 -6.02
C GLN A 71 8.23 2.43 -7.30
N GLN A 72 7.60 2.02 -8.40
CA GLN A 72 8.24 1.97 -9.71
C GLN A 72 8.20 3.34 -10.42
N GLU A 73 7.04 3.98 -10.43
CA GLU A 73 6.80 5.26 -11.11
C GLU A 73 5.72 6.06 -10.39
N ASP A 74 5.73 7.38 -10.59
CA ASP A 74 4.71 8.29 -10.04
C ASP A 74 3.31 7.96 -10.59
N GLY A 75 2.32 7.92 -9.70
CA GLY A 75 0.95 7.56 -10.07
C GLY A 75 0.19 8.78 -10.58
N LEU A 76 -0.50 8.66 -11.71
CA LEU A 76 -1.41 9.70 -12.20
C LEU A 76 -2.67 9.76 -11.33
N ILE A 77 -2.96 10.93 -10.76
CA ILE A 77 -4.17 11.16 -9.97
C ILE A 77 -5.37 11.23 -10.91
N THR A 78 -6.30 10.29 -10.77
CA THR A 78 -7.50 10.15 -11.61
C THR A 78 -8.77 10.73 -10.96
N ALA A 79 -8.70 11.15 -9.70
CA ALA A 79 -9.78 11.87 -9.02
C ALA A 79 -9.24 12.78 -7.92
N THR A 80 -9.83 13.97 -7.79
CA THR A 80 -9.53 14.89 -6.69
C THR A 80 -10.13 14.37 -5.38
N GLY A 81 -9.34 14.37 -4.30
CA GLY A 81 -9.81 13.94 -3.00
C GLY A 81 -8.72 13.96 -1.94
N ILE A 82 -9.12 13.59 -0.71
CA ILE A 82 -8.19 13.42 0.41
C ILE A 82 -7.90 11.92 0.55
N ALA A 83 -6.64 11.53 0.37
CA ALA A 83 -6.17 10.17 0.60
C ALA A 83 -6.22 9.83 2.10
N THR A 84 -6.97 8.78 2.44
CA THR A 84 -7.15 8.32 3.83
C THR A 84 -6.76 6.87 4.02
N TRP A 85 -6.78 6.06 2.96
CA TRP A 85 -6.39 4.66 3.02
C TRP A 85 -5.97 4.15 1.63
N ALA A 86 -5.32 3.00 1.58
CA ALA A 86 -4.91 2.35 0.35
C ALA A 86 -5.17 0.84 0.39
N ARG A 87 -5.39 0.25 -0.79
CA ARG A 87 -5.49 -1.19 -1.00
C ARG A 87 -4.27 -1.68 -1.76
N LEU A 88 -3.65 -2.72 -1.24
CA LEU A 88 -2.54 -3.39 -1.90
C LEU A 88 -3.06 -4.64 -2.63
N VAL A 89 -2.78 -4.72 -3.93
CA VAL A 89 -3.15 -5.87 -4.79
C VAL A 89 -1.90 -6.45 -5.46
N ASN A 90 -1.89 -7.76 -5.68
CA ASN A 90 -0.79 -8.44 -6.36
C ASN A 90 -0.86 -8.30 -7.89
N GLY A 91 0.14 -8.85 -8.59
CA GLY A 91 0.22 -8.82 -10.07
C GLY A 91 -0.91 -9.56 -10.81
N ASN A 92 -1.76 -10.29 -10.09
CA ASN A 92 -2.94 -10.98 -10.61
C ASN A 92 -4.25 -10.27 -10.21
N GLU A 93 -4.20 -9.00 -9.76
CA GLU A 93 -5.38 -8.24 -9.34
C GLU A 93 -6.08 -8.78 -8.09
N VAL A 94 -5.41 -9.63 -7.30
CA VAL A 94 -5.95 -10.16 -6.05
C VAL A 94 -5.58 -9.24 -4.90
N THR A 95 -6.58 -8.81 -4.12
CA THR A 95 -6.36 -8.01 -2.92
C THR A 95 -5.54 -8.76 -1.88
N ALA A 96 -4.48 -8.14 -1.38
CA ALA A 96 -3.70 -8.62 -0.26
C ALA A 96 -4.24 -8.08 1.06
N LEU A 97 -4.31 -6.75 1.19
CA LEU A 97 -4.63 -6.06 2.44
C LEU A 97 -4.95 -4.58 2.18
N ASP A 98 -5.51 -3.92 3.19
CA ASP A 98 -5.75 -2.48 3.22
C ASP A 98 -4.81 -1.81 4.25
N LEU A 99 -4.43 -0.56 3.99
CA LEU A 99 -3.47 0.24 4.74
C LEU A 99 -4.02 1.64 4.99
N ASP A 100 -3.55 2.29 6.05
CA ASP A 100 -3.95 3.67 6.34
C ASP A 100 -2.98 4.65 5.67
N CYS A 101 -3.52 5.73 5.09
CA CYS A 101 -2.72 6.79 4.48
C CYS A 101 -2.64 8.00 5.40
N SER A 102 -1.49 8.65 5.42
CA SER A 102 -1.31 9.91 6.15
C SER A 102 -0.25 10.79 5.51
N GLY A 103 -0.19 12.05 5.94
CA GLY A 103 0.96 12.91 5.67
C GLY A 103 2.24 12.37 6.33
N THR A 104 3.40 12.95 5.99
CA THR A 104 4.71 12.54 6.52
C THR A 104 4.75 12.40 8.05
N ASP A 105 4.09 13.30 8.78
CA ASP A 105 4.10 13.34 10.26
C ASP A 105 2.97 12.50 10.91
N GLY A 106 2.13 11.83 10.11
CA GLY A 106 1.01 11.03 10.62
C GLY A 106 1.43 9.63 11.10
N SER A 107 0.47 8.75 11.32
CA SER A 107 0.71 7.35 11.78
C SER A 107 0.34 6.26 10.77
N GLY A 108 -0.18 6.60 9.59
CA GLY A 108 -0.56 5.61 8.57
C GLY A 108 0.63 4.88 7.97
N ASP A 109 0.41 3.65 7.50
CA ASP A 109 1.44 2.79 6.90
C ASP A 109 2.01 3.38 5.60
N VAL A 110 1.14 4.09 4.85
CA VAL A 110 1.50 4.81 3.62
C VAL A 110 1.62 6.30 3.94
N LYS A 111 2.79 6.86 3.63
CA LYS A 111 3.09 8.29 3.77
C LYS A 111 3.08 8.98 2.41
N LEU A 112 2.36 10.08 2.34
CA LEU A 112 2.36 11.01 1.21
C LEU A 112 2.86 12.37 1.67
N ALA A 113 3.52 13.12 0.78
CA ALA A 113 3.92 14.49 1.09
C ALA A 113 2.69 15.40 1.32
N SER A 114 1.59 15.11 0.63
CA SER A 114 0.27 15.69 0.83
C SER A 114 -0.80 14.61 0.65
N THR A 115 -1.79 14.58 1.54
CA THR A 115 -2.98 13.73 1.36
C THR A 115 -4.03 14.40 0.48
N ASN A 116 -3.95 15.71 0.23
CA ASN A 116 -4.78 16.37 -0.78
C ASN A 116 -4.22 16.03 -2.16
N LEU A 117 -4.98 15.27 -2.94
CA LEU A 117 -4.67 14.85 -4.30
C LEU A 117 -5.60 15.58 -5.27
N TYR A 118 -5.04 16.07 -6.38
CA TYR A 118 -5.77 16.81 -7.41
C TYR A 118 -5.69 16.10 -8.76
N LEU A 119 -6.83 15.92 -9.41
CA LEU A 119 -6.95 15.29 -10.73
C LEU A 119 -5.93 15.86 -11.72
N GLY A 120 -5.22 14.99 -12.43
CA GLY A 120 -4.22 15.35 -13.45
C GLY A 120 -2.83 15.62 -12.90
N GLY A 121 -2.65 15.66 -11.58
CA GLY A 121 -1.33 15.69 -10.94
C GLY A 121 -0.72 14.30 -10.80
N ASP A 122 0.52 14.26 -10.31
CA ASP A 122 1.22 13.05 -9.92
C ASP A 122 1.17 12.82 -8.40
N ALA A 123 1.18 11.55 -7.99
CA ALA A 123 1.31 11.14 -6.61
C ALA A 123 2.53 10.22 -6.42
N ARG A 124 3.34 10.56 -5.43
CA ARG A 124 4.52 9.80 -5.01
C ARG A 124 4.44 9.45 -3.54
N MET A 125 4.78 8.20 -3.23
CA MET A 125 4.93 7.75 -1.85
C MET A 125 6.21 8.35 -1.25
N VAL A 126 6.11 8.89 -0.04
CA VAL A 126 7.27 9.16 0.80
C VAL A 126 7.79 7.84 1.36
N SER A 127 6.89 6.99 1.85
CA SER A 127 7.18 5.62 2.27
C SER A 127 5.91 4.77 2.31
N ALA A 128 6.06 3.46 2.23
CA ALA A 128 5.01 2.49 2.56
C ALA A 128 5.66 1.29 3.25
N ILE A 129 5.36 1.09 4.54
CA ILE A 129 6.07 0.14 5.39
C ILE A 129 5.06 -0.77 6.11
N LEU A 130 5.32 -2.08 6.10
CA LEU A 130 4.53 -3.12 6.76
C LEU A 130 5.39 -3.78 7.85
N GLY A 131 4.81 -4.10 9.00
CA GLY A 131 5.51 -4.73 10.14
C GLY A 131 4.67 -5.77 10.86
#